data_AF-A0A0Q6VAD6-F1
#
_entry.id   AF-A0A0Q6VAD6-F1
#
_cell.length_a   1.000
_cell.length_b   1.000
_cell.length_c   1.000
_cell.angle_alpha   90.00
_cell.angle_beta   90.00
_cell.angle_gamma   90.00
#
_symmetry.space_group_name_H-M   'P 1'
#
loop_
_entity.id
_entity.type
_entity.pdbx_description
1 polymer ?
#
loop_
_entity_poly.entity_id
_entity_poly.type
_entity_poly.pdbx_seq_one_letter_code
_entity_poly.pdbx_strand_id
1 'polypeptide(L)'
;MSHRASLLGRGYQDNHLDSPRVRFRRALLLCFMTVVVPGSGHIAVGKRAVGWFALTMWLGAIGGGGYLLWKYRTDRATVLSWFTDTDVLLLARAGIVAVAVLWVILFIDAWRLASPFRLNFMRAALITVLNLAIIGGVAGSTAYASQLIKVSRDTVKVVFKATKTSEPLKGRYNILLLGSDARADRTGIRPDSMTVASIDANTGKVVLVSLPRNLQNVPFSPGSPMLKVYPNGYNCGPTCLLNAVHTAAQNRTDLYPHAKDPGLDATIDAIQGVTNLKINYYVMINLNGFKGLVNAVGGVTMDVKTRIAMFGHDDAWKNTYIEPGKQKLDGQQALWYARSRVQSDDYTRMGRQKCLMAAMVSQLSPQTVLLNATKIAKSGKQLLSTNIPAKELGQFADLALKARGQKIRTVSVVPPRFSTVTPDFPAIQAAIQKAIDKSESTVAPTKKPKDDSGNAANQTDDLQAAC
;
A
#
# COMPACT_ATOMS: atom_id res chain seq x y z
N MET A 1 14.19 35.13 56.52
CA MET A 1 13.36 33.98 56.07
C MET A 1 12.82 34.30 54.68
N SER A 2 13.33 33.66 53.63
CA SER A 2 12.87 33.90 52.26
C SER A 2 11.59 33.13 51.99
N HIS A 3 10.43 33.81 51.99
CA HIS A 3 9.20 33.20 51.48
C HIS A 3 9.34 33.04 49.96
N ARG A 4 9.72 31.84 49.50
CA ARG A 4 9.43 31.40 48.13
C ARG A 4 7.92 31.26 48.02
N ALA A 5 7.23 32.36 47.72
CA ALA A 5 5.82 32.33 47.36
C ALA A 5 5.67 31.43 46.14
N SER A 6 4.94 30.34 46.30
CA SER A 6 4.53 29.48 45.20
C SER A 6 3.90 30.34 44.10
N LEU A 7 4.46 30.28 42.88
CA LEU A 7 3.99 31.01 41.70
C LEU A 7 2.49 30.78 41.40
N LEU A 8 1.94 29.68 41.93
CA LEU A 8 0.55 29.24 41.77
C LEU A 8 -0.27 29.28 43.08
N GLY A 9 0.35 29.53 44.24
CA GLY A 9 -0.24 29.26 45.56
C GLY A 9 -0.98 30.41 46.25
N ARG A 10 -0.88 31.65 45.75
CA ARG A 10 -1.77 32.74 46.20
C ARG A 10 -3.01 32.76 45.32
N GLY A 11 -4.18 32.66 45.96
CA GLY A 11 -5.47 32.68 45.30
C GLY A 11 -5.58 33.85 44.33
N TYR A 12 -6.21 33.62 43.18
CA TYR A 12 -6.42 34.61 42.12
C TYR A 12 -7.06 35.93 42.60
N GLN A 13 -7.65 35.93 43.79
CA GLN A 13 -8.24 37.11 44.42
C GLN A 13 -7.21 38.16 44.88
N ASP A 14 -5.93 37.82 45.11
CA ASP A 14 -4.88 38.77 45.58
C ASP A 14 -4.01 39.39 44.47
N ASN A 15 -4.44 39.30 43.20
CA ASN A 15 -3.64 39.67 42.01
C ASN A 15 -3.17 41.13 41.95
N HIS A 16 -3.73 42.01 42.78
CA HIS A 16 -3.37 43.44 42.82
C HIS A 16 -2.01 43.69 43.49
N LEU A 17 -1.50 42.75 44.29
CA LEU A 17 -0.27 42.90 45.07
C LEU A 17 1.00 42.33 44.38
N ASP A 18 0.86 41.65 43.24
CA ASP A 18 1.99 41.01 42.57
C ASP A 18 2.86 42.02 41.82
N SER A 19 4.19 41.87 41.91
CA SER A 19 5.12 42.67 41.11
C SER A 19 4.97 42.38 39.60
N PRO A 20 5.27 43.34 38.71
CA PRO A 20 5.19 43.14 37.26
C PRO A 20 5.99 41.95 36.70
N ARG A 21 7.07 41.53 37.40
CA ARG A 21 7.88 40.36 37.02
C ARG A 21 7.18 39.04 37.37
N VAL A 22 6.48 39.00 38.51
CA VAL A 22 5.73 37.81 38.96
C VAL A 22 4.51 37.57 38.06
N ARG A 23 3.77 38.63 37.70
CA ARG A 23 2.65 38.55 36.76
C ARG A 23 3.07 38.01 35.38
N PHE A 24 4.20 38.47 34.87
CA PHE A 24 4.76 38.01 33.60
C PHE A 24 5.16 36.52 33.63
N ARG A 25 5.85 36.07 34.69
CA ARG A 25 6.21 34.65 34.85
C ARG A 25 4.99 33.75 34.97
N ARG A 26 3.95 34.20 35.69
CA ARG A 26 2.68 33.48 35.81
C ARG A 26 1.97 33.37 34.47
N ALA A 27 1.88 34.45 33.69
CA ALA A 27 1.31 34.42 32.35
C ALA A 27 2.02 33.41 31.42
N LEU A 28 3.36 33.41 31.41
CA LEU A 28 4.14 32.44 30.65
C LEU A 28 3.88 30.99 31.11
N LEU A 29 3.81 30.76 32.42
CA LEU A 29 3.52 29.45 32.99
C LEU A 29 2.15 28.93 32.56
N LEU A 30 1.12 29.79 32.55
CA LEU A 30 -0.24 29.41 32.14
C LEU A 30 -0.33 29.04 30.66
N CYS A 31 0.34 29.79 29.80
CA CYS A 31 0.45 29.44 28.38
C CYS A 31 1.17 28.09 28.23
N PHE A 32 2.33 27.91 28.88
CA PHE A 32 3.11 26.67 28.81
C PHE A 32 2.31 25.45 29.31
N MET A 33 1.60 25.57 30.42
CA MET A 33 0.74 24.52 30.95
C MET A 33 -0.32 24.10 29.91
N THR A 34 -0.94 25.05 29.22
CA THR A 34 -1.93 24.79 28.16
C THR A 34 -1.34 24.16 26.90
N VAL A 35 -0.03 24.35 26.64
CA VAL A 35 0.69 23.63 25.57
C VAL A 35 0.89 22.16 25.94
N VAL A 36 1.33 21.85 27.17
CA VAL A 36 1.68 20.48 27.57
C VAL A 36 0.44 19.65 27.85
N VAL A 37 -0.51 20.22 28.60
CA VAL A 37 -1.77 19.55 28.97
C VAL A 37 -2.93 20.53 28.79
N PRO A 38 -3.76 20.36 27.75
CA PRO A 38 -4.91 21.22 27.51
C PRO A 38 -5.81 21.36 28.74
N GLY A 39 -6.20 22.60 29.06
CA GLY A 39 -7.06 22.91 30.22
C GLY A 39 -6.35 23.08 31.56
N SER A 40 -5.11 22.61 31.72
CA SER A 40 -4.38 22.68 32.99
C SER A 40 -4.13 24.12 33.49
N GLY A 41 -3.87 25.07 32.57
CA GLY A 41 -3.77 26.50 32.90
C GLY A 41 -5.08 27.10 33.43
N HIS A 42 -6.24 26.61 32.96
CA HIS A 42 -7.54 27.10 33.41
C HIS A 42 -7.88 26.59 34.82
N ILE A 43 -7.49 25.35 35.12
CA ILE A 43 -7.59 24.77 36.48
C ILE A 43 -6.74 25.59 37.46
N ALA A 44 -5.50 25.93 37.07
CA ALA A 44 -4.57 26.70 37.89
C ALA A 44 -5.06 28.12 38.24
N VAL A 45 -5.94 28.70 37.42
CA VAL A 45 -6.51 30.05 37.61
C VAL A 45 -7.90 30.01 38.28
N GLY A 46 -8.44 28.81 38.55
CA GLY A 46 -9.74 28.64 39.22
C GLY A 46 -10.94 28.50 38.27
N LYS A 47 -10.76 28.58 36.94
CA LYS A 47 -11.79 28.24 35.94
C LYS A 47 -11.93 26.72 35.79
N ARG A 48 -12.34 26.06 36.88
CA ARG A 48 -12.34 24.60 37.01
C ARG A 48 -13.22 23.90 35.98
N ALA A 49 -14.39 24.43 35.63
CA ALA A 49 -15.29 23.79 34.67
C ALA A 49 -14.66 23.60 33.27
N VAL A 50 -14.14 24.70 32.68
CA VAL A 50 -13.49 24.67 31.35
C VAL A 50 -12.21 23.83 31.38
N GLY A 51 -11.41 24.00 32.44
CA GLY A 51 -10.16 23.27 32.60
C GLY A 51 -10.34 21.76 32.72
N TRP A 52 -11.30 21.32 33.55
CA TRP A 52 -11.63 19.90 33.69
C TRP A 52 -12.24 19.33 32.43
N PHE A 53 -13.18 20.03 31.77
CA PHE A 53 -13.76 19.55 30.52
C PHE A 53 -12.70 19.31 29.42
N ALA A 54 -11.79 20.26 29.23
CA ALA A 54 -10.70 20.12 28.27
C ALA A 54 -9.76 18.96 28.64
N LEU A 55 -9.42 18.82 29.93
CA LEU A 55 -8.57 17.74 30.42
C LEU A 55 -9.24 16.36 30.26
N THR A 56 -10.52 16.23 30.59
CA THR A 56 -11.26 14.97 30.46
C THR A 56 -11.43 14.56 29.01
N MET A 57 -11.69 15.51 28.10
CA MET A 57 -11.74 15.23 26.66
C MET A 57 -10.39 14.77 26.13
N TRP A 58 -9.30 15.41 26.54
CA TRP A 58 -7.94 15.04 26.13
C TRP A 58 -7.53 13.66 26.65
N LEU A 59 -7.73 13.40 27.95
CA LEU A 59 -7.47 12.09 28.55
C LEU A 59 -8.39 11.00 27.98
N GLY A 60 -9.65 11.32 27.71
CA GLY A 60 -10.60 10.42 27.07
C GLY A 60 -10.20 10.06 25.64
N ALA A 61 -9.68 11.01 24.87
CA ALA A 61 -9.15 10.76 23.52
C ALA A 61 -7.90 9.86 23.56
N ILE A 62 -6.96 10.13 24.48
CA ILE A 62 -5.76 9.29 24.66
C ILE A 62 -6.14 7.89 25.15
N GLY A 63 -6.97 7.81 26.18
CA GLY A 63 -7.44 6.55 26.76
C GLY A 63 -8.27 5.73 25.77
N GLY A 64 -9.16 6.37 25.02
CA GLY A 64 -9.93 5.75 23.94
C GLY A 64 -9.05 5.22 22.82
N GLY A 65 -8.08 6.03 22.35
CA GLY A 65 -7.10 5.59 21.36
C GLY A 65 -6.24 4.42 21.85
N GLY A 66 -5.76 4.49 23.10
CA GLY A 66 -5.00 3.42 23.75
C GLY A 66 -5.83 2.14 23.92
N TYR A 67 -7.10 2.26 24.33
CA TYR A 67 -8.04 1.14 24.43
C TYR A 67 -8.31 0.50 23.08
N LEU A 68 -8.54 1.29 22.03
CA LEU A 68 -8.73 0.78 20.67
C LEU A 68 -7.49 0.03 20.19
N LEU A 69 -6.30 0.60 20.38
CA LEU A 69 -5.04 -0.06 20.04
C LEU A 69 -4.83 -1.35 20.84
N TRP A 70 -5.15 -1.37 22.13
CA TRP A 70 -5.05 -2.56 22.98
C TRP A 70 -6.06 -3.64 22.59
N LYS A 71 -7.32 -3.26 22.32
CA LYS A 71 -8.41 -4.15 21.92
C LYS A 71 -8.12 -4.82 20.57
N TYR A 72 -7.62 -4.06 19.60
CA TYR A 72 -7.33 -4.54 18.25
C TYR A 72 -5.85 -4.92 18.03
N ARG A 73 -5.03 -5.01 19.08
CA ARG A 73 -3.59 -5.32 18.96
C ARG A 73 -3.29 -6.65 18.26
N THR A 74 -4.20 -7.61 18.35
CA THR A 74 -4.10 -8.93 17.71
C THR A 74 -4.69 -8.95 16.31
N ASP A 75 -5.60 -8.03 15.99
CA ASP A 75 -6.24 -7.90 14.68
C ASP A 75 -5.56 -6.80 13.87
N ARG A 76 -4.43 -7.17 13.27
CA ARG A 76 -3.61 -6.27 12.45
C ARG A 76 -4.37 -5.76 11.23
N ALA A 77 -5.25 -6.57 10.65
CA ALA A 77 -6.02 -6.19 9.47
C ALA A 77 -6.92 -4.97 9.77
N THR A 78 -7.61 -4.99 10.91
CA THR A 78 -8.45 -3.86 11.36
C THR A 78 -7.61 -2.61 11.66
N VAL A 79 -6.46 -2.74 12.31
CA VAL A 79 -5.60 -1.57 12.58
C VAL A 79 -5.06 -0.96 11.28
N LEU A 80 -4.66 -1.80 10.32
CA LEU A 80 -4.19 -1.35 9.01
C LEU A 80 -5.31 -0.73 8.17
N SER A 81 -6.56 -1.21 8.33
CA SER A 81 -7.70 -0.66 7.60
C SER A 81 -8.01 0.78 8.02
N TRP A 82 -7.75 1.21 9.25
CA TRP A 82 -7.95 2.60 9.68
C TRP A 82 -7.17 3.64 8.86
N PHE A 83 -6.06 3.23 8.24
CA PHE A 83 -5.20 4.10 7.42
C PHE A 83 -5.59 4.13 5.94
N THR A 84 -6.53 3.27 5.53
CA THR A 84 -6.95 3.10 4.14
C THR A 84 -8.45 3.28 3.95
N ASP A 85 -9.25 3.02 4.99
CA ASP A 85 -10.69 3.24 4.98
C ASP A 85 -11.01 4.73 4.88
N THR A 86 -11.78 5.08 3.86
CA THR A 86 -12.00 6.48 3.50
C THR A 86 -12.95 7.22 4.43
N ASP A 87 -13.74 6.49 5.21
CA ASP A 87 -14.69 7.02 6.17
C ASP A 87 -13.99 7.21 7.52
N VAL A 88 -13.16 6.26 7.94
CA VAL A 88 -12.27 6.41 9.10
C VAL A 88 -11.32 7.59 8.91
N LEU A 89 -10.70 7.73 7.73
CA LEU A 89 -9.84 8.87 7.44
C LEU A 89 -10.61 10.21 7.44
N LEU A 90 -11.88 10.22 7.00
CA LEU A 90 -12.70 11.43 7.05
C LEU A 90 -13.02 11.83 8.50
N LEU A 91 -13.42 10.86 9.33
CA LEU A 91 -13.70 11.07 10.74
C LEU A 91 -12.44 11.53 11.48
N ALA A 92 -11.29 10.89 11.23
CA ALA A 92 -10.01 11.29 11.81
C ALA A 92 -9.64 12.73 11.44
N ARG A 93 -9.83 13.13 10.17
CA ARG A 93 -9.60 14.51 9.72
C ARG A 93 -10.53 15.49 10.41
N ALA A 94 -11.83 15.20 10.47
CA ALA A 94 -12.81 16.05 11.12
C ALA A 94 -12.51 16.20 12.62
N GLY A 95 -12.15 15.10 13.28
CA GLY A 95 -11.75 15.08 14.69
C GLY A 95 -10.51 15.94 14.96
N ILE A 96 -9.45 15.82 14.16
CA ILE A 96 -8.23 16.63 14.32
C ILE A 96 -8.53 18.13 14.12
N VAL A 97 -9.36 18.49 13.14
CA VAL A 97 -9.77 19.89 12.93
C VAL A 97 -10.59 20.41 14.11
N ALA A 98 -11.55 19.63 14.61
CA ALA A 98 -12.35 20.00 15.77
C ALA A 98 -11.48 20.20 17.03
N VAL A 99 -10.55 19.29 17.28
CA VAL A 99 -9.59 19.39 18.40
C VAL A 99 -8.74 20.65 18.26
N ALA A 100 -8.25 20.97 17.06
CA ALA A 100 -7.47 22.18 16.85
C ALA A 100 -8.27 23.46 17.09
N VAL A 101 -9.53 23.53 16.63
CA VAL A 101 -10.41 24.67 16.91
C VAL A 101 -10.62 24.85 18.42
N LEU A 102 -10.91 23.76 19.15
CA LEU A 102 -11.07 23.79 20.60
C LEU A 102 -9.76 24.23 21.30
N TRP A 103 -8.61 23.78 20.79
CA TRP A 103 -7.32 24.16 21.37
C TRP A 103 -6.97 25.63 21.12
N VAL A 104 -7.28 26.17 19.94
CA VAL A 104 -7.14 27.60 19.65
C VAL A 104 -8.03 28.43 20.57
N ILE A 105 -9.28 28.00 20.83
CA ILE A 105 -10.18 28.65 21.79
C ILE A 105 -9.54 28.67 23.19
N LEU A 106 -8.93 27.57 23.63
CA LEU A 106 -8.22 27.52 24.92
C LEU A 106 -7.01 28.46 24.97
N PHE A 107 -6.24 28.62 23.88
CA PHE A 107 -5.14 29.58 23.84
C PHE A 107 -5.60 31.03 23.85
N ILE A 108 -6.72 31.34 23.19
CA ILE A 108 -7.31 32.68 23.23
C ILE A 108 -7.82 33.00 24.65
N ASP A 109 -8.53 32.07 25.31
CA ASP A 109 -8.98 32.29 26.69
C ASP A 109 -7.81 32.33 27.68
N ALA A 110 -6.77 31.51 27.51
CA ALA A 110 -5.55 31.57 28.31
C ALA A 110 -4.83 32.92 28.18
N TRP A 111 -4.73 33.46 26.96
CA TRP A 111 -4.18 34.80 26.71
C TRP A 111 -5.04 35.89 27.35
N ARG A 112 -6.37 35.79 27.26
CA ARG A 112 -7.29 36.71 27.96
C ARG A 112 -7.09 36.66 29.47
N LEU A 113 -6.97 35.46 30.05
CA LEU A 113 -6.75 35.22 31.48
C LEU A 113 -5.40 35.76 31.97
N ALA A 114 -4.38 35.75 31.12
CA ALA A 114 -3.08 36.36 31.42
C ALA A 114 -3.16 37.89 31.59
N SER A 115 -4.28 38.52 31.20
CA SER A 115 -4.53 39.97 31.35
C SER A 115 -3.37 40.84 30.82
N PRO A 116 -2.96 40.67 29.55
CA PRO A 116 -1.76 41.30 28.98
C PRO A 116 -1.82 42.84 29.04
N PHE A 117 -3.02 43.43 28.99
CA PHE A 117 -3.25 44.87 29.13
C PHE A 117 -2.84 45.45 30.50
N ARG A 118 -2.62 44.62 31.52
CA ARG A 118 -2.10 45.04 32.83
C ARG A 118 -0.57 45.00 32.92
N LEU A 119 0.11 44.60 31.85
CA LEU A 119 1.56 44.57 31.74
C LEU A 119 2.06 45.80 30.96
N ASN A 120 3.36 46.09 31.06
CA ASN A 120 3.97 47.11 30.19
C ASN A 120 3.94 46.63 28.73
N PHE A 121 3.93 47.59 27.80
CA PHE A 121 3.78 47.34 26.36
C PHE A 121 4.70 46.22 25.85
N MET A 122 6.00 46.26 26.19
CA MET A 122 6.96 45.25 25.75
C MET A 122 6.63 43.83 26.21
N ARG A 123 6.17 43.64 27.46
CA ARG A 123 5.82 42.30 27.96
C ARG A 123 4.47 41.83 27.44
N ALA A 124 3.52 42.74 27.28
CA ALA A 124 2.23 42.46 26.66
C ALA A 124 2.41 42.02 25.20
N ALA A 125 3.23 42.75 24.43
CA ALA A 125 3.60 42.42 23.07
C ALA A 125 4.28 41.04 23.01
N LEU A 126 5.27 40.79 23.88
CA LEU A 126 5.99 39.52 23.91
C LEU A 126 5.07 38.31 24.18
N ILE A 127 4.18 38.39 25.18
CA ILE A 127 3.23 37.29 25.47
C ILE A 127 2.25 37.08 24.31
N THR A 128 1.80 38.16 23.68
CA THR A 128 0.87 38.09 22.56
C THR A 128 1.52 37.44 21.34
N VAL A 129 2.74 37.87 20.98
CA VAL A 129 3.52 37.27 19.89
C VAL A 129 3.79 35.80 20.16
N LEU A 130 4.19 35.44 21.38
CA LEU A 130 4.42 34.05 21.75
C LEU A 130 3.14 33.21 21.63
N ASN A 131 2.00 33.71 22.12
CA ASN A 131 0.73 33.00 22.03
C ASN A 131 0.27 32.83 20.57
N LEU A 132 0.43 33.88 19.74
CA LEU A 132 0.15 33.80 18.30
C LEU A 132 1.08 32.82 17.59
N ALA A 133 2.36 32.74 17.97
CA ALA A 133 3.29 31.76 17.44
C ALA A 133 2.89 30.32 17.80
N ILE A 134 2.43 30.09 19.03
CA ILE A 134 1.90 28.78 19.46
C ILE A 134 0.63 28.42 18.70
N ILE A 135 -0.34 29.35 18.60
CA ILE A 135 -1.57 29.15 17.82
C ILE A 135 -1.22 28.85 16.35
N GLY A 136 -0.31 29.62 15.75
CA GLY A 136 0.17 29.41 14.39
C GLY A 136 0.84 28.05 14.22
N GLY A 137 1.64 27.61 15.19
CA GLY A 137 2.27 26.28 15.19
C GLY A 137 1.25 25.13 15.28
N VAL A 138 0.26 25.24 16.17
CA VAL A 138 -0.82 24.23 16.32
C VAL A 138 -1.72 24.21 15.09
N ALA A 139 -2.17 25.38 14.62
CA ALA A 139 -3.00 25.50 13.43
C ALA A 139 -2.26 25.03 12.18
N GLY A 140 -0.99 25.41 12.01
CA GLY A 140 -0.15 25.02 10.89
C GLY A 140 0.12 23.51 10.85
N SER A 141 0.52 22.93 11.98
CA SER A 141 0.75 21.46 12.08
C SER A 141 -0.53 20.66 11.86
N THR A 142 -1.67 21.12 12.41
CA THR A 142 -2.99 20.51 12.19
C THR A 142 -3.42 20.62 10.73
N ALA A 143 -3.27 21.80 10.12
CA ALA A 143 -3.60 22.02 8.71
C ALA A 143 -2.77 21.10 7.81
N TYR A 144 -1.47 20.97 8.10
CA TYR A 144 -0.60 20.02 7.42
C TYR A 144 -1.05 18.57 7.59
N ALA A 145 -1.33 18.13 8.82
CA ALA A 145 -1.84 16.78 9.09
C ALA A 145 -3.19 16.51 8.40
N SER A 146 -4.13 17.46 8.47
CA SER A 146 -5.43 17.42 7.78
C SER A 146 -5.27 17.29 6.27
N GLN A 147 -4.31 18.02 5.69
CA GLN A 147 -3.99 17.95 4.28
C GLN A 147 -3.39 16.59 3.91
N LEU A 148 -2.50 16.02 4.73
CA LEU A 148 -1.96 14.68 4.52
C LEU A 148 -3.07 13.61 4.53
N ILE A 149 -3.98 13.67 5.50
CA ILE A 149 -5.12 12.73 5.58
C ILE A 149 -6.04 12.89 4.37
N LYS A 150 -6.33 14.14 3.96
CA LYS A 150 -7.12 14.43 2.76
C LYS A 150 -6.47 13.83 1.52
N VAL A 151 -5.18 14.10 1.30
CA VAL A 151 -4.43 13.57 0.16
C VAL A 151 -4.44 12.04 0.17
N SER A 152 -4.23 11.39 1.32
CA SER A 152 -4.33 9.94 1.45
C SER A 152 -5.69 9.42 1.02
N ARG A 153 -6.76 9.95 1.63
CA ARG A 153 -8.15 9.56 1.37
C ARG A 153 -8.55 9.75 -0.09
N ASP A 154 -8.31 10.94 -0.65
CA ASP A 154 -8.66 11.26 -2.04
C ASP A 154 -7.90 10.36 -3.02
N THR A 155 -6.71 9.93 -2.63
CA THR A 155 -5.91 9.03 -3.44
C THR A 155 -6.41 7.60 -3.36
N VAL A 156 -6.71 7.09 -2.17
CA VAL A 156 -7.35 5.78 -2.02
C VAL A 156 -8.69 5.74 -2.77
N LYS A 157 -9.52 6.79 -2.68
CA LYS A 157 -10.78 6.89 -3.43
C LYS A 157 -10.61 6.84 -4.94
N VAL A 158 -9.55 7.44 -5.48
CA VAL A 158 -9.32 7.47 -6.94
C VAL A 158 -8.75 6.15 -7.44
N VAL A 159 -7.89 5.49 -6.67
CA VAL A 159 -7.25 4.22 -7.08
C VAL A 159 -8.17 3.02 -6.83
N PHE A 160 -8.80 2.95 -5.65
CA PHE A 160 -9.62 1.84 -5.19
C PHE A 160 -11.10 2.23 -5.22
N LYS A 161 -11.60 2.50 -6.43
CA LYS A 161 -13.00 2.93 -6.68
C LYS A 161 -14.02 1.81 -6.46
N ALA A 162 -13.57 0.56 -6.44
CA ALA A 162 -14.46 -0.58 -6.24
C ALA A 162 -15.06 -0.55 -4.83
N THR A 163 -16.30 -1.01 -4.73
CA THR A 163 -17.06 -1.09 -3.47
C THR A 163 -17.43 -2.53 -3.11
N LYS A 164 -17.47 -3.42 -4.11
CA LYS A 164 -17.82 -4.82 -3.93
C LYS A 164 -16.63 -5.58 -3.36
N THR A 165 -16.84 -6.19 -2.20
CA THR A 165 -15.93 -7.17 -1.60
C THR A 165 -16.21 -8.57 -2.15
N SER A 166 -15.24 -9.45 -2.02
CA SER A 166 -15.25 -10.81 -2.54
C SER A 166 -14.68 -11.72 -1.48
N GLU A 167 -15.41 -12.77 -1.12
CA GLU A 167 -14.97 -13.74 -0.12
C GLU A 167 -13.86 -14.67 -0.67
N PRO A 168 -13.02 -15.26 0.19
CA PRO A 168 -12.06 -16.28 -0.23
C PRO A 168 -12.75 -17.45 -0.93
N LEU A 169 -12.24 -17.85 -2.09
CA LEU A 169 -12.75 -19.00 -2.85
C LEU A 169 -11.94 -20.24 -2.47
N LYS A 170 -12.62 -21.24 -1.89
CA LYS A 170 -11.97 -22.43 -1.30
C LYS A 170 -10.86 -22.06 -0.32
N GLY A 171 -11.09 -21.04 0.52
CA GLY A 171 -10.12 -20.57 1.52
C GLY A 171 -8.99 -19.69 0.99
N ARG A 172 -8.99 -19.34 -0.31
CA ARG A 172 -7.91 -18.57 -0.94
C ARG A 172 -8.42 -17.35 -1.69
N TYR A 173 -7.62 -16.29 -1.69
CA TYR A 173 -7.78 -15.15 -2.60
C TYR A 173 -6.92 -15.37 -3.84
N ASN A 174 -7.54 -15.36 -5.02
CA ASN A 174 -6.81 -15.38 -6.29
C ASN A 174 -6.78 -13.96 -6.85
N ILE A 175 -5.60 -13.34 -6.83
CA ILE A 175 -5.39 -11.98 -7.34
C ILE A 175 -4.57 -12.06 -8.63
N LEU A 176 -5.14 -11.57 -9.73
CA LEU A 176 -4.46 -11.48 -11.02
C LEU A 176 -3.56 -10.23 -11.07
N LEU A 177 -2.26 -10.43 -11.20
CA LEU A 177 -1.26 -9.38 -11.37
C LEU A 177 -0.92 -9.22 -12.86
N LEU A 178 -1.15 -8.01 -13.38
CA LEU A 178 -0.93 -7.65 -14.78
C LEU A 178 0.10 -6.54 -14.90
N GLY A 179 1.18 -6.77 -15.64
CA GLY A 179 2.12 -5.74 -16.05
C GLY A 179 1.89 -5.36 -17.51
N SER A 180 1.56 -4.11 -17.79
CA SER A 180 1.37 -3.62 -19.15
C SER A 180 2.37 -2.51 -19.51
N ASP A 181 2.77 -2.44 -20.79
CA ASP A 181 3.43 -1.26 -21.36
C ASP A 181 2.40 -0.23 -21.85
N ALA A 182 1.24 -0.18 -21.19
CA ALA A 182 0.22 0.80 -21.51
C ALA A 182 0.72 2.19 -21.11
N ARG A 183 0.86 3.04 -22.12
CA ARG A 183 1.15 4.47 -21.95
C ARG A 183 -0.10 5.25 -22.35
N ALA A 184 -0.25 6.46 -21.81
CA ALA A 184 -1.41 7.32 -22.08
C ALA A 184 -1.56 7.69 -23.58
N ASP A 185 -0.51 7.48 -24.38
CA ASP A 185 -0.39 7.79 -25.81
C ASP A 185 -0.54 6.57 -26.74
N ARG A 186 -0.73 5.34 -26.22
CA ARG A 186 -0.90 4.13 -27.05
C ARG A 186 -2.35 3.66 -27.11
N THR A 187 -2.80 3.39 -28.33
CA THR A 187 -4.04 2.64 -28.59
C THR A 187 -3.77 1.14 -28.40
N GLY A 188 -4.45 0.55 -27.43
CA GLY A 188 -4.38 -0.88 -27.13
C GLY A 188 -3.49 -1.22 -25.93
N ILE A 189 -4.02 -2.07 -25.05
CA ILE A 189 -3.30 -2.60 -23.88
C ILE A 189 -2.94 -4.05 -24.18
N ARG A 190 -1.67 -4.39 -23.97
CA ARG A 190 -1.19 -5.78 -24.00
C ARG A 190 -0.43 -6.07 -22.72
N PRO A 191 -0.94 -6.92 -21.82
CA PRO A 191 -0.18 -7.31 -20.65
C PRO A 191 0.99 -8.21 -21.07
N ASP A 192 2.20 -7.81 -20.72
CA ASP A 192 3.43 -8.55 -20.98
C ASP A 192 3.83 -9.46 -19.79
N SER A 193 3.21 -9.23 -18.64
CA SER A 193 3.36 -10.05 -17.43
C SER A 193 1.96 -10.38 -16.89
N MET A 194 1.68 -11.67 -16.70
CA MET A 194 0.41 -12.18 -16.19
C MET A 194 0.71 -13.25 -15.15
N THR A 195 0.42 -12.96 -13.88
CA THR A 195 0.65 -13.90 -12.78
C THR A 195 -0.56 -13.91 -11.85
N VAL A 196 -1.11 -15.07 -11.57
CA VAL A 196 -2.13 -15.22 -10.52
C VAL A 196 -1.41 -15.50 -9.20
N ALA A 197 -1.59 -14.62 -8.22
CA ALA A 197 -1.21 -14.86 -6.84
C ALA A 197 -2.37 -15.51 -6.11
N SER A 198 -2.27 -16.81 -5.82
CA SER A 198 -3.24 -17.53 -4.98
C SER A 198 -2.74 -17.52 -3.54
N ILE A 199 -3.45 -16.80 -2.66
CA ILE A 199 -3.04 -16.51 -1.29
C ILE A 199 -4.01 -17.18 -0.33
N ASP A 200 -3.50 -18.02 0.56
CA ASP A 200 -4.30 -18.61 1.64
C ASP A 200 -4.78 -17.51 2.60
N ALA A 201 -6.11 -17.43 2.82
CA ALA A 201 -6.74 -16.32 3.55
C ALA A 201 -6.39 -16.30 5.06
N ASN A 202 -5.86 -17.39 5.60
CA ASN A 202 -5.55 -17.51 7.03
C ASN A 202 -4.04 -17.35 7.30
N THR A 203 -3.23 -18.09 6.54
CA THR A 203 -1.79 -18.26 6.74
C THR A 203 -0.95 -17.29 5.90
N GLY A 204 -1.52 -16.70 4.85
CA GLY A 204 -0.78 -15.86 3.89
C GLY A 204 0.18 -16.65 2.98
N LYS A 205 0.11 -17.99 2.96
CA LYS A 205 0.94 -18.80 2.05
C LYS A 205 0.55 -18.55 0.60
N VAL A 206 1.53 -18.31 -0.26
CA VAL A 206 1.33 -17.87 -1.65
C VAL A 206 1.78 -18.94 -2.65
N VAL A 207 0.94 -19.18 -3.66
CA VAL A 207 1.31 -19.86 -4.90
C VAL A 207 1.22 -18.87 -6.06
N LEU A 208 2.33 -18.62 -6.74
CA LEU A 208 2.40 -17.77 -7.92
C LEU A 208 2.29 -18.62 -9.20
N VAL A 209 1.19 -18.44 -9.93
CA VAL A 209 0.95 -19.08 -11.23
C VAL A 209 1.25 -18.07 -12.34
N SER A 210 2.42 -18.19 -12.96
CA SER A 210 2.86 -17.26 -14.02
C SER A 210 2.57 -17.82 -15.40
N LEU A 211 1.88 -17.02 -16.21
CA LEU A 211 1.45 -17.35 -17.57
C LEU A 211 2.27 -16.54 -18.57
N PRO A 212 2.87 -17.17 -19.60
CA PRO A 212 3.63 -16.44 -20.58
C PRO A 212 2.70 -15.75 -21.57
N ARG A 213 3.14 -14.59 -22.06
CA ARG A 213 2.35 -13.77 -22.98
C ARG A 213 2.04 -14.44 -24.31
N ASN A 214 2.87 -15.40 -24.73
CA ASN A 214 2.79 -16.13 -25.99
C ASN A 214 2.08 -17.49 -25.89
N LEU A 215 1.36 -17.75 -24.79
CA LEU A 215 0.54 -18.96 -24.67
C LEU A 215 -0.56 -18.94 -25.74
N GLN A 216 -0.61 -19.98 -26.57
CA GLN A 216 -1.57 -20.13 -27.67
C GLN A 216 -2.78 -20.96 -27.25
N ASN A 217 -3.85 -20.89 -28.06
CA ASN A 217 -5.04 -21.73 -27.93
C ASN A 217 -5.71 -21.63 -26.56
N VAL A 218 -5.65 -20.46 -25.92
CA VAL A 218 -6.13 -20.29 -24.54
C VAL A 218 -7.65 -20.47 -24.47
N PRO A 219 -8.15 -21.34 -23.59
CA PRO A 219 -9.58 -21.51 -23.39
C PRO A 219 -10.14 -20.34 -22.59
N PHE A 220 -11.45 -20.14 -22.68
CA PHE A 220 -12.17 -19.19 -21.82
C PHE A 220 -12.94 -19.96 -20.74
N SER A 221 -13.12 -19.35 -19.58
CA SER A 221 -13.90 -19.96 -18.50
C SER A 221 -15.38 -20.14 -18.88
N PRO A 222 -16.09 -21.13 -18.29
CA PRO A 222 -17.50 -21.35 -18.57
C PRO A 222 -18.34 -20.09 -18.36
N GLY A 223 -19.18 -19.76 -19.34
CA GLY A 223 -20.02 -18.56 -19.34
C GLY A 223 -19.36 -17.31 -19.91
N SER A 224 -18.10 -17.37 -20.33
CA SER A 224 -17.45 -16.22 -20.99
C SER A 224 -18.17 -15.85 -22.29
N PRO A 225 -18.52 -14.57 -22.51
CA PRO A 225 -19.06 -14.10 -23.78
C PRO A 225 -18.17 -14.41 -24.99
N MET A 226 -16.86 -14.53 -24.78
CA MET A 226 -15.89 -14.86 -25.83
C MET A 226 -16.14 -16.23 -26.45
N LEU A 227 -16.76 -17.18 -25.73
CA LEU A 227 -17.09 -18.50 -26.26
C LEU A 227 -18.09 -18.46 -27.43
N LYS A 228 -18.86 -17.36 -27.58
CA LYS A 228 -19.74 -17.16 -28.74
C LYS A 228 -18.97 -16.94 -30.05
N VAL A 229 -17.75 -16.43 -29.94
CA VAL A 229 -16.87 -16.09 -31.08
C VAL A 229 -15.78 -17.13 -31.24
N TYR A 230 -15.26 -17.62 -30.10
CA TYR A 230 -14.16 -18.58 -30.01
C TYR A 230 -14.60 -19.78 -29.17
N PRO A 231 -15.49 -20.65 -29.69
CA PRO A 231 -16.07 -21.76 -28.94
C PRO A 231 -15.02 -22.80 -28.49
N ASN A 232 -13.93 -22.91 -29.25
CA ASN A 232 -12.83 -23.85 -28.99
C ASN A 232 -11.58 -23.14 -28.43
N GLY A 233 -11.77 -22.00 -27.75
CA GLY A 233 -10.68 -21.16 -27.25
C GLY A 233 -10.11 -20.22 -28.32
N TYR A 234 -9.22 -19.33 -27.91
CA TYR A 234 -8.62 -18.30 -28.76
C TYR A 234 -7.56 -18.92 -29.67
N ASN A 235 -7.98 -19.41 -30.85
CA ASN A 235 -7.23 -20.35 -31.70
C ASN A 235 -7.06 -19.92 -33.18
N CYS A 236 -7.02 -18.62 -33.46
CA CYS A 236 -6.87 -18.02 -34.80
C CYS A 236 -5.46 -18.12 -35.42
N GLY A 237 -4.71 -19.18 -35.13
CA GLY A 237 -3.33 -19.36 -35.61
C GLY A 237 -2.27 -18.66 -34.73
N PRO A 238 -1.06 -18.38 -35.27
CA PRO A 238 0.11 -18.02 -34.46
C PRO A 238 0.03 -16.64 -33.80
N THR A 239 -0.95 -15.81 -34.19
CA THR A 239 -1.20 -14.49 -33.63
C THR A 239 -2.15 -14.51 -32.43
N CYS A 240 -2.87 -15.62 -32.23
CA CYS A 240 -3.81 -15.82 -31.13
C CYS A 240 -3.06 -16.18 -29.83
N LEU A 241 -2.37 -15.18 -29.30
CA LEU A 241 -1.60 -15.26 -28.06
C LEU A 241 -2.41 -14.73 -26.88
N LEU A 242 -2.11 -15.22 -25.67
CA LEU A 242 -2.78 -14.79 -24.44
C LEU A 242 -2.75 -13.26 -24.25
N ASN A 243 -1.63 -12.59 -24.53
CA ASN A 243 -1.56 -11.13 -24.40
C ASN A 243 -2.39 -10.36 -25.44
N ALA A 244 -2.76 -11.01 -26.55
CA ALA A 244 -3.57 -10.42 -27.61
C ALA A 244 -5.06 -10.51 -27.31
N VAL A 245 -5.50 -11.34 -26.34
CA VAL A 245 -6.89 -11.46 -25.91
C VAL A 245 -7.46 -10.09 -25.52
N HIS A 246 -6.69 -9.29 -24.76
CA HIS A 246 -7.10 -7.94 -24.38
C HIS A 246 -7.44 -7.09 -25.60
N THR A 247 -6.51 -7.02 -26.56
CA THR A 247 -6.71 -6.25 -27.80
C THR A 247 -7.89 -6.79 -28.63
N ALA A 248 -8.04 -8.10 -28.72
CA ALA A 248 -9.11 -8.73 -29.50
C ALA A 248 -10.52 -8.46 -28.94
N ALA A 249 -10.63 -8.32 -27.61
CA ALA A 249 -11.89 -8.04 -26.95
C ALA A 249 -12.11 -6.54 -26.63
N GLN A 250 -11.09 -5.69 -26.77
CA GLN A 250 -11.13 -4.29 -26.34
C GLN A 250 -12.35 -3.50 -26.85
N ASN A 251 -12.74 -3.74 -28.12
CA ASN A 251 -13.88 -3.05 -28.76
C ASN A 251 -15.16 -3.91 -28.78
N ARG A 252 -15.21 -5.02 -28.04
CA ARG A 252 -16.35 -5.94 -28.02
C ARG A 252 -17.40 -5.55 -26.97
N THR A 253 -17.91 -4.32 -27.08
CA THR A 253 -19.03 -3.85 -26.24
C THR A 253 -20.34 -4.59 -26.54
N ASP A 254 -20.44 -5.22 -27.72
CA ASP A 254 -21.51 -6.17 -28.07
C ASP A 254 -21.51 -7.42 -27.17
N LEU A 255 -20.33 -7.88 -26.75
CA LEU A 255 -20.16 -9.03 -25.86
C LEU A 255 -20.15 -8.63 -24.39
N TYR A 256 -19.60 -7.46 -24.08
CA TYR A 256 -19.42 -6.95 -22.73
C TYR A 256 -20.05 -5.55 -22.56
N PRO A 257 -21.39 -5.43 -22.61
CA PRO A 257 -22.08 -4.13 -22.68
C PRO A 257 -21.94 -3.27 -21.42
N HIS A 258 -21.60 -3.86 -20.27
CA HIS A 258 -21.45 -3.17 -18.99
C HIS A 258 -20.00 -3.16 -18.48
N ALA A 259 -19.06 -3.73 -19.24
CA ALA A 259 -17.66 -3.75 -18.85
C ALA A 259 -17.02 -2.38 -19.10
N LYS A 260 -16.24 -1.91 -18.12
CA LYS A 260 -15.41 -0.71 -18.29
C LYS A 260 -14.22 -0.98 -19.23
N ASP A 261 -13.74 -2.22 -19.24
CA ASP A 261 -12.68 -2.70 -20.11
C ASP A 261 -13.01 -4.13 -20.56
N PRO A 262 -13.73 -4.29 -21.69
CA PRO A 262 -14.04 -5.59 -22.28
C PRO A 262 -12.80 -6.47 -22.52
N GLY A 263 -11.66 -5.85 -22.87
CA GLY A 263 -10.40 -6.54 -23.10
C GLY A 263 -9.86 -7.19 -21.84
N LEU A 264 -9.94 -6.48 -20.71
CA LEU A 264 -9.53 -7.00 -19.42
C LEU A 264 -10.45 -8.13 -18.94
N ASP A 265 -11.77 -7.98 -19.05
CA ASP A 265 -12.72 -9.01 -18.64
C ASP A 265 -12.52 -10.30 -19.44
N ALA A 266 -12.33 -10.20 -20.76
CA ALA A 266 -11.99 -11.35 -21.60
C ALA A 266 -10.63 -11.98 -21.24
N THR A 267 -9.64 -11.16 -20.85
CA THR A 267 -8.33 -11.66 -20.40
C THR A 267 -8.46 -12.42 -19.08
N ILE A 268 -9.26 -11.91 -18.14
CA ILE A 268 -9.58 -12.61 -16.89
C ILE A 268 -10.26 -13.94 -17.21
N ASP A 269 -11.26 -13.96 -18.08
CA ASP A 269 -11.94 -15.19 -18.49
C ASP A 269 -10.99 -16.22 -19.12
N ALA A 270 -10.05 -15.78 -19.95
CA ALA A 270 -9.04 -16.65 -20.54
C ALA A 270 -8.13 -17.25 -19.45
N ILE A 271 -7.65 -16.42 -18.53
CA ILE A 271 -6.79 -16.86 -17.42
C ILE A 271 -7.53 -17.83 -16.48
N GLN A 272 -8.81 -17.57 -16.20
CA GLN A 272 -9.65 -18.50 -15.45
C GLN A 272 -9.82 -19.82 -16.19
N GLY A 273 -9.97 -19.80 -17.53
CA GLY A 273 -10.02 -21.01 -18.35
C GLY A 273 -8.72 -21.82 -18.32
N VAL A 274 -7.57 -21.14 -18.45
CA VAL A 274 -6.24 -21.77 -18.41
C VAL A 274 -5.95 -22.39 -17.04
N THR A 275 -6.25 -21.67 -15.96
CA THR A 275 -5.82 -22.04 -14.61
C THR A 275 -6.86 -22.82 -13.80
N ASN A 276 -8.14 -22.76 -14.21
CA ASN A 276 -9.29 -23.20 -13.42
C ASN A 276 -9.39 -22.53 -12.04
N LEU A 277 -8.76 -21.37 -11.86
CA LEU A 277 -8.87 -20.56 -10.66
C LEU A 277 -9.83 -19.41 -10.94
N LYS A 278 -10.85 -19.25 -10.10
CA LYS A 278 -11.71 -18.06 -10.14
C LYS A 278 -10.98 -16.87 -9.54
N ILE A 279 -10.96 -15.74 -10.23
CA ILE A 279 -10.23 -14.53 -9.84
C ILE A 279 -11.11 -13.65 -8.97
N ASN A 280 -10.68 -13.35 -7.75
CA ASN A 280 -11.36 -12.41 -6.87
C ASN A 280 -11.12 -10.98 -7.32
N TYR A 281 -9.85 -10.66 -7.59
CA TYR A 281 -9.40 -9.31 -7.86
C TYR A 281 -8.29 -9.29 -8.91
N TYR A 282 -8.09 -8.15 -9.56
CA TYR A 282 -6.95 -7.89 -10.42
C TYR A 282 -6.20 -6.63 -9.97
N VAL A 283 -4.91 -6.58 -10.26
CA VAL A 283 -4.07 -5.40 -10.16
C VAL A 283 -3.30 -5.29 -11.47
N MET A 284 -3.63 -4.27 -12.26
CA MET A 284 -2.90 -3.91 -13.46
C MET A 284 -2.04 -2.69 -13.19
N ILE A 285 -0.74 -2.81 -13.48
CA ILE A 285 0.24 -1.75 -13.27
C ILE A 285 0.97 -1.47 -14.58
N ASN A 286 1.19 -0.18 -14.86
CA ASN A 286 2.07 0.23 -15.96
C ASN A 286 3.51 0.41 -15.48
N LEU A 287 4.43 0.67 -16.42
CA LEU A 287 5.86 0.77 -16.11
C LEU A 287 6.19 1.88 -15.10
N ASN A 288 5.56 3.04 -15.22
CA ASN A 288 5.78 4.15 -14.30
C ASN A 288 5.22 3.82 -12.91
N GLY A 289 4.10 3.12 -12.84
CA GLY A 289 3.50 2.64 -11.60
C GLY A 289 4.39 1.68 -10.88
N PHE A 290 4.98 0.75 -11.62
CA PHE A 290 5.93 -0.21 -11.09
C PHE A 290 7.13 0.51 -10.44
N LYS A 291 7.75 1.47 -11.14
CA LYS A 291 8.86 2.28 -10.59
C LYS A 291 8.44 3.02 -9.33
N GLY A 292 7.28 3.67 -9.37
CA GLY A 292 6.72 4.42 -8.24
C GLY A 292 6.48 3.53 -7.02
N LEU A 293 5.91 2.34 -7.23
CA LEU A 293 5.64 1.36 -6.17
C LEU A 293 6.94 0.89 -5.52
N VAL A 294 7.95 0.51 -6.31
CA VAL A 294 9.26 0.09 -5.79
C VAL A 294 9.92 1.20 -4.97
N ASN A 295 9.92 2.43 -5.49
CA ASN A 295 10.46 3.58 -4.75
C ASN A 295 9.67 3.86 -3.48
N ALA A 296 8.35 3.70 -3.49
CA ALA A 296 7.50 3.94 -2.34
C ALA A 296 7.73 2.92 -1.22
N VAL A 297 8.04 1.66 -1.54
CA VAL A 297 8.44 0.66 -0.52
C VAL A 297 9.92 0.81 -0.08
N GLY A 298 10.63 1.78 -0.64
CA GLY A 298 12.00 2.11 -0.29
C GLY A 298 13.07 1.37 -1.09
N GLY A 299 12.74 0.80 -2.26
CA GLY A 299 13.63 -0.02 -3.09
C GLY A 299 13.58 -1.51 -2.76
N VAL A 300 14.27 -2.34 -3.53
CA VAL A 300 14.33 -3.80 -3.35
C VAL A 300 15.77 -4.26 -3.28
N THR A 301 16.15 -4.86 -2.15
CA THR A 301 17.46 -5.50 -2.00
C THR A 301 17.38 -6.92 -2.55
N MET A 302 18.27 -7.27 -3.47
CA MET A 302 18.34 -8.63 -4.00
C MET A 302 19.76 -8.96 -4.48
N ASP A 303 20.03 -10.25 -4.60
CA ASP A 303 21.29 -10.76 -5.14
C ASP A 303 21.15 -10.97 -6.65
N VAL A 304 21.76 -10.08 -7.43
CA VAL A 304 21.71 -10.17 -8.89
C VAL A 304 22.72 -11.22 -9.34
N LYS A 305 22.25 -12.36 -9.86
CA LYS A 305 23.14 -13.48 -10.23
C LYS A 305 24.00 -13.22 -11.48
N THR A 306 23.44 -12.49 -12.43
CA THR A 306 24.05 -12.24 -13.74
C THR A 306 23.92 -10.78 -14.10
N ARG A 307 24.86 -10.28 -14.90
CA ARG A 307 24.83 -8.90 -15.39
C ARG A 307 23.57 -8.64 -16.21
N ILE A 308 22.83 -7.58 -15.90
CA ILE A 308 21.56 -7.25 -16.58
C ILE A 308 21.68 -5.93 -17.32
N ALA A 309 21.42 -5.91 -18.63
CA ALA A 309 21.42 -4.67 -19.40
C ALA A 309 20.31 -3.72 -18.92
N MET A 310 20.66 -2.45 -18.71
CA MET A 310 19.75 -1.39 -18.27
C MET A 310 18.96 -0.77 -19.42
N PHE A 311 18.91 -1.40 -20.60
CA PHE A 311 18.13 -0.92 -21.73
C PHE A 311 17.49 -2.06 -22.53
N GLY A 312 16.62 -1.69 -23.48
CA GLY A 312 16.12 -2.61 -24.48
C GLY A 312 17.21 -3.02 -25.48
N HIS A 313 16.87 -3.94 -26.37
CA HIS A 313 17.79 -4.42 -27.40
C HIS A 313 18.33 -3.27 -28.28
N ASP A 314 17.47 -2.32 -28.64
CA ASP A 314 17.79 -1.16 -29.48
C ASP A 314 18.83 -0.20 -28.87
N ASP A 315 19.01 -0.26 -27.56
CA ASP A 315 19.87 0.62 -26.77
C ASP A 315 21.03 -0.15 -26.11
N ALA A 316 21.25 -1.42 -26.49
CA ALA A 316 22.27 -2.28 -25.89
C ALA A 316 23.70 -1.73 -26.06
N TRP A 317 23.94 -0.90 -27.08
CA TRP A 317 25.22 -0.22 -27.35
C TRP A 317 25.66 0.73 -26.23
N LYS A 318 24.74 1.20 -25.37
CA LYS A 318 25.05 2.08 -24.23
C LYS A 318 25.86 1.40 -23.13
N ASN A 319 26.04 0.08 -23.21
CA ASN A 319 26.93 -0.73 -22.37
C ASN A 319 26.80 -0.47 -20.84
N THR A 320 25.57 -0.20 -20.38
CA THR A 320 25.27 0.08 -18.97
C THR A 320 24.50 -1.10 -18.37
N TYR A 321 24.94 -1.57 -17.21
CA TYR A 321 24.41 -2.79 -16.59
C TYR A 321 24.17 -2.65 -15.09
N ILE A 322 23.23 -3.46 -14.62
CA ILE A 322 23.15 -3.87 -13.22
C ILE A 322 24.15 -5.01 -13.05
N GLU A 323 25.21 -4.76 -12.29
CA GLU A 323 26.27 -5.74 -12.05
C GLU A 323 25.80 -6.89 -11.16
N PRO A 324 26.42 -8.07 -11.23
CA PRO A 324 26.15 -9.14 -10.28
C PRO A 324 26.45 -8.75 -8.83
N GLY A 325 25.73 -9.36 -7.89
CA GLY A 325 25.93 -9.23 -6.45
C GLY A 325 24.73 -8.64 -5.70
N LYS A 326 24.84 -8.68 -4.36
CA LYS A 326 23.84 -8.11 -3.44
C LYS A 326 23.84 -6.59 -3.54
N GLN A 327 22.73 -6.05 -4.00
CA GLN A 327 22.55 -4.62 -4.11
C GLN A 327 21.09 -4.23 -3.91
N LYS A 328 20.88 -2.95 -3.66
CA LYS A 328 19.56 -2.36 -3.50
C LYS A 328 19.16 -1.68 -4.81
N LEU A 329 18.14 -2.22 -5.46
CA LEU A 329 17.59 -1.68 -6.69
C LEU A 329 16.53 -0.62 -6.37
N ASP A 330 16.68 0.57 -6.95
CA ASP A 330 15.60 1.55 -7.00
C ASP A 330 14.53 1.13 -8.03
N GLY A 331 13.47 1.94 -8.18
CA GLY A 331 12.39 1.63 -9.10
C GLY A 331 12.83 1.51 -10.56
N GLN A 332 13.78 2.33 -11.00
CA GLN A 332 14.25 2.31 -12.38
C GLN A 332 15.13 1.08 -12.63
N GLN A 333 16.04 0.77 -11.72
CA GLN A 333 16.87 -0.44 -11.76
C GLN A 333 16.01 -1.73 -11.66
N ALA A 334 15.03 -1.75 -10.76
CA ALA A 334 14.10 -2.86 -10.65
C ALA A 334 13.28 -3.07 -11.94
N LEU A 335 12.87 -1.97 -12.59
CA LEU A 335 12.18 -2.04 -13.88
C LEU A 335 13.08 -2.65 -14.96
N TRP A 336 14.35 -2.23 -15.04
CA TRP A 336 15.30 -2.79 -15.98
C TRP A 336 15.56 -4.28 -15.70
N TYR A 337 15.75 -4.65 -14.44
CA TYR A 337 15.88 -6.04 -14.01
C TYR A 337 14.70 -6.91 -14.49
N ALA A 338 13.47 -6.42 -14.33
CA ALA A 338 12.24 -7.13 -14.70
C ALA A 338 11.94 -7.16 -16.22
N ARG A 339 12.51 -6.23 -17.00
CA ARG A 339 12.19 -6.07 -18.43
C ARG A 339 13.27 -6.54 -19.39
N SER A 340 14.54 -6.52 -18.98
CA SER A 340 15.67 -6.78 -19.88
C SER A 340 15.53 -8.12 -20.58
N ARG A 341 15.89 -8.15 -21.86
CA ARG A 341 15.93 -9.34 -22.73
C ARG A 341 17.25 -9.48 -23.49
N VAL A 342 18.20 -8.56 -23.26
CA VAL A 342 19.43 -8.48 -24.06
C VAL A 342 20.27 -9.75 -23.90
N GLN A 343 20.38 -10.27 -22.68
CA GLN A 343 21.11 -11.50 -22.39
C GLN A 343 20.18 -12.67 -22.01
N SER A 344 18.89 -12.61 -22.34
CA SER A 344 17.94 -13.62 -21.88
C SER A 344 16.64 -13.71 -22.67
N ASP A 345 16.04 -14.89 -22.69
CA ASP A 345 14.74 -15.11 -23.30
C ASP A 345 13.55 -14.61 -22.44
N ASP A 346 12.33 -14.77 -22.99
CA ASP A 346 11.11 -14.30 -22.33
C ASP A 346 10.79 -15.06 -21.04
N TYR A 347 11.25 -16.31 -20.93
CA TYR A 347 11.00 -17.17 -19.78
C TYR A 347 11.92 -16.81 -18.62
N THR A 348 13.21 -16.60 -18.87
CA THR A 348 14.16 -16.09 -17.88
C THR A 348 13.68 -14.76 -17.30
N ARG A 349 13.09 -13.90 -18.15
CA ARG A 349 12.45 -12.65 -17.72
C ARG A 349 11.27 -12.87 -16.76
N MET A 350 10.42 -13.86 -17.01
CA MET A 350 9.36 -14.23 -16.05
C MET A 350 9.93 -14.73 -14.72
N GLY A 351 11.04 -15.47 -14.75
CA GLY A 351 11.79 -15.89 -13.56
C GLY A 351 12.20 -14.69 -12.71
N ARG A 352 12.87 -13.72 -13.32
CA ARG A 352 13.29 -12.46 -12.66
C ARG A 352 12.12 -11.67 -12.08
N GLN A 353 11.00 -11.57 -12.79
CA GLN A 353 9.81 -10.88 -12.28
C GLN A 353 9.30 -11.51 -10.98
N LYS A 354 9.24 -12.83 -10.90
CA LYS A 354 8.87 -13.54 -9.66
C LYS A 354 9.90 -13.33 -8.55
N CYS A 355 11.19 -13.39 -8.86
CA CYS A 355 12.24 -13.11 -7.88
C CYS A 355 12.12 -11.71 -7.29
N LEU A 356 11.83 -10.73 -8.14
CA LEU A 356 11.58 -9.36 -7.71
C LEU A 356 10.33 -9.26 -6.83
N MET A 357 9.22 -9.92 -7.18
CA MET A 357 8.02 -9.97 -6.33
C MET A 357 8.30 -10.63 -4.97
N ALA A 358 9.03 -11.75 -4.94
CA ALA A 358 9.40 -12.44 -3.71
C ALA A 358 10.31 -11.57 -2.83
N ALA A 359 11.29 -10.88 -3.42
CA ALA A 359 12.18 -9.95 -2.73
C ALA A 359 11.41 -8.73 -2.19
N MET A 360 10.41 -8.23 -2.91
CA MET A 360 9.53 -7.15 -2.43
C MET A 360 8.77 -7.62 -1.19
N VAL A 361 8.09 -8.77 -1.24
CA VAL A 361 7.30 -9.29 -0.11
C VAL A 361 8.16 -9.60 1.11
N SER A 362 9.35 -10.17 0.92
CA SER A 362 10.25 -10.51 2.04
C SER A 362 10.76 -9.28 2.81
N GLN A 363 10.83 -8.12 2.15
CA GLN A 363 11.28 -6.86 2.71
C GLN A 363 10.15 -5.96 3.23
N LEU A 364 8.89 -6.37 3.10
CA LEU A 364 7.78 -5.60 3.65
C LEU A 364 7.83 -5.59 5.18
N SER A 365 7.63 -4.39 5.75
CA SER A 365 7.49 -4.20 7.19
C SER A 365 6.20 -3.43 7.49
N PRO A 366 5.56 -3.65 8.67
CA PRO A 366 4.40 -2.86 9.07
C PRO A 366 4.70 -1.36 9.07
N GLN A 367 5.93 -0.96 9.47
CA GLN A 367 6.34 0.44 9.42
C GLN A 367 6.40 0.97 7.99
N THR A 368 6.98 0.21 7.05
CA THR A 368 7.07 0.60 5.63
C THR A 368 5.69 0.76 5.02
N VAL A 369 4.76 -0.17 5.31
CA VAL A 369 3.37 -0.11 4.83
C VAL A 369 2.68 1.13 5.39
N LEU A 370 2.79 1.38 6.69
CA LEU A 370 2.14 2.50 7.36
C LEU A 370 2.67 3.86 6.89
N LEU A 371 4.00 4.02 6.85
CA LEU A 371 4.65 5.28 6.53
C LEU A 371 4.58 5.64 5.04
N ASN A 372 4.45 4.64 4.16
CA ASN A 372 4.43 4.86 2.72
C ASN A 372 3.06 4.62 2.07
N ALA A 373 2.01 4.28 2.82
CA ALA A 373 0.65 4.11 2.28
C ALA A 373 0.23 5.31 1.41
N THR A 374 0.52 6.53 1.86
CA THR A 374 0.22 7.77 1.12
C THR A 374 1.05 7.92 -0.16
N LYS A 375 2.33 7.52 -0.14
CA LYS A 375 3.21 7.55 -1.33
C LYS A 375 2.81 6.49 -2.34
N ILE A 376 2.54 5.26 -1.88
CA ILE A 376 2.04 4.14 -2.69
C ILE A 376 0.74 4.55 -3.36
N ALA A 377 -0.20 5.10 -2.59
CA ALA A 377 -1.45 5.59 -3.13
C ALA A 377 -1.19 6.69 -4.17
N LYS A 378 -0.33 7.69 -3.87
CA LYS A 378 -0.11 8.87 -4.75
C LYS A 378 0.49 8.44 -6.08
N SER A 379 1.43 7.50 -6.06
CA SER A 379 1.97 6.85 -7.26
C SER A 379 0.91 6.04 -8.01
N GLY A 380 -0.11 5.50 -7.33
CA GLY A 380 -1.18 4.71 -7.97
C GLY A 380 -2.14 5.49 -8.87
N LYS A 381 -2.36 6.79 -8.63
CA LYS A 381 -3.47 7.59 -9.24
C LYS A 381 -3.56 7.58 -10.77
N GLN A 382 -2.45 7.36 -11.48
CA GLN A 382 -2.41 7.31 -12.95
C GLN A 382 -1.78 6.00 -13.47
N LEU A 383 -1.42 5.09 -12.57
CA LEU A 383 -0.46 4.03 -12.88
C LEU A 383 -0.94 2.63 -12.46
N LEU A 384 -2.03 2.54 -11.70
CA LEU A 384 -2.63 1.31 -11.22
C LEU A 384 -4.13 1.28 -11.51
N SER A 385 -4.60 0.18 -12.11
CA SER A 385 -6.02 -0.16 -12.29
C SER A 385 -6.32 -1.42 -11.49
N THR A 386 -7.38 -1.40 -10.69
CA THR A 386 -7.76 -2.53 -9.82
C THR A 386 -9.24 -2.50 -9.49
N ASN A 387 -9.80 -3.67 -9.20
CA ASN A 387 -11.12 -3.83 -8.60
C ASN A 387 -11.06 -4.19 -7.10
N ILE A 388 -9.90 -4.09 -6.44
CA ILE A 388 -9.80 -4.22 -4.98
C ILE A 388 -10.49 -3.00 -4.35
N PRO A 389 -11.48 -3.18 -3.45
CA PRO A 389 -12.09 -2.07 -2.74
C PRO A 389 -11.17 -1.59 -1.60
N ALA A 390 -11.27 -0.30 -1.26
CA ALA A 390 -10.43 0.31 -0.21
C ALA A 390 -10.51 -0.42 1.15
N LYS A 391 -11.68 -1.00 1.46
CA LYS A 391 -11.95 -1.71 2.72
C LYS A 391 -11.14 -3.01 2.87
N GLU A 392 -10.73 -3.63 1.76
CA GLU A 392 -9.95 -4.88 1.74
C GLU A 392 -8.44 -4.64 1.88
N LEU A 393 -7.98 -3.38 1.77
CA LEU A 393 -6.55 -3.07 1.81
C LEU A 393 -5.89 -3.44 3.13
N GLY A 394 -6.61 -3.28 4.26
CA GLY A 394 -6.13 -3.73 5.56
C GLY A 394 -5.91 -5.24 5.61
N GLN A 395 -6.84 -6.02 5.05
CA GLN A 395 -6.75 -7.47 4.99
C GLN A 395 -5.59 -7.93 4.09
N PHE A 396 -5.46 -7.36 2.89
CA PHE A 396 -4.35 -7.71 2.00
C PHE A 396 -2.99 -7.25 2.52
N ALA A 397 -2.92 -6.14 3.24
CA ALA A 397 -1.71 -5.71 3.93
C ALA A 397 -1.32 -6.70 5.05
N ASP A 398 -2.27 -7.19 5.84
CA ASP A 398 -2.01 -8.23 6.85
C ASP A 398 -1.56 -9.56 6.19
N LEU A 399 -2.23 -9.98 5.11
CA LEU A 399 -1.84 -11.17 4.36
C LEU A 399 -0.43 -11.05 3.79
N ALA A 400 -0.05 -9.89 3.25
CA ALA A 400 1.30 -9.64 2.77
C ALA A 400 2.34 -9.72 3.92
N LEU A 401 2.00 -9.24 5.12
CA LEU A 401 2.85 -9.36 6.30
C LEU A 401 2.95 -10.80 6.82
N LYS A 402 1.88 -11.61 6.71
CA LYS A 402 1.88 -13.05 7.04
C LYS A 402 2.67 -13.87 6.02
N ALA A 403 2.59 -13.51 4.74
CA ALA A 403 3.37 -14.13 3.66
C ALA A 403 4.88 -13.93 3.85
N ARG A 404 5.29 -12.89 4.58
CA ARG A 404 6.69 -12.65 4.92
C ARG A 404 7.28 -13.81 5.72
N GLY A 405 8.31 -14.44 5.17
CA GLY A 405 8.96 -15.61 5.77
C GLY A 405 8.28 -16.94 5.45
N GLN A 406 7.15 -16.94 4.74
CA GLN A 406 6.57 -18.14 4.17
C GLN A 406 7.27 -18.49 2.85
N LYS A 407 7.40 -19.79 2.59
CA LYS A 407 7.89 -20.28 1.30
C LYS A 407 6.87 -19.96 0.21
N ILE A 408 7.31 -19.24 -0.82
CA ILE A 408 6.47 -18.91 -1.98
C ILE A 408 6.68 -20.01 -3.00
N ARG A 409 5.60 -20.75 -3.30
CA ARG A 409 5.62 -21.76 -4.36
C ARG A 409 5.29 -21.10 -5.70
N THR A 410 5.78 -21.65 -6.79
CA THR A 410 5.48 -21.15 -8.13
C THR A 410 5.15 -22.27 -9.09
N VAL A 411 4.24 -21.99 -10.03
CA VAL A 411 3.99 -22.79 -11.22
C VAL A 411 4.18 -21.86 -12.40
N SER A 412 5.11 -22.20 -13.30
CA SER A 412 5.37 -21.42 -14.51
C SER A 412 4.95 -22.22 -15.72
N VAL A 413 4.01 -21.68 -16.49
CA VAL A 413 3.46 -22.35 -17.67
C VAL A 413 4.40 -22.13 -18.86
N VAL A 414 5.62 -22.64 -18.77
CA VAL A 414 6.71 -22.40 -19.74
C VAL A 414 7.48 -23.69 -20.04
N PRO A 415 8.23 -23.76 -21.15
CA PRO A 415 9.06 -24.91 -21.48
C PRO A 415 10.20 -25.12 -20.45
N PRO A 416 10.73 -26.36 -20.31
CA PRO A 416 10.31 -27.57 -21.01
C PRO A 416 9.05 -28.23 -20.40
N ARG A 417 8.57 -27.74 -19.24
CA ARG A 417 7.48 -28.38 -18.49
C ARG A 417 6.13 -28.28 -19.19
N PHE A 418 5.87 -27.16 -19.87
CA PHE A 418 4.64 -26.95 -20.63
C PHE A 418 4.94 -26.32 -21.99
N SER A 419 4.33 -26.85 -23.05
CA SER A 419 4.36 -26.24 -24.37
C SER A 419 3.52 -24.97 -24.40
N THR A 420 4.06 -23.88 -24.96
CA THR A 420 3.32 -22.63 -25.13
C THR A 420 2.53 -22.56 -26.44
N VAL A 421 2.84 -23.46 -27.38
CA VAL A 421 2.18 -23.55 -28.70
C VAL A 421 1.05 -24.58 -28.68
N THR A 422 1.31 -25.72 -28.04
CA THR A 422 0.38 -26.84 -27.88
C THR A 422 0.17 -27.16 -26.38
N PRO A 423 -0.37 -26.22 -25.60
CA PRO A 423 -0.53 -26.41 -24.16
C PRO A 423 -1.52 -27.50 -23.80
N ASP A 424 -1.14 -28.35 -22.84
CA ASP A 424 -2.02 -29.29 -22.15
C ASP A 424 -2.62 -28.59 -20.91
N PHE A 425 -3.81 -28.01 -21.07
CA PHE A 425 -4.49 -27.29 -19.99
C PHE A 425 -4.88 -28.17 -18.80
N PRO A 426 -5.42 -29.40 -18.97
CA PRO A 426 -5.61 -30.33 -17.87
C PRO A 426 -4.34 -30.58 -17.05
N ALA A 427 -3.19 -30.79 -17.69
CA ALA A 427 -1.92 -30.98 -16.99
C ALA A 427 -1.47 -29.71 -16.25
N ILE A 428 -1.66 -28.53 -16.84
CA ILE A 428 -1.40 -27.23 -16.20
C ILE A 428 -2.25 -27.07 -14.94
N GLN A 429 -3.56 -27.32 -15.04
CA GLN A 429 -4.50 -27.20 -13.92
C GLN A 429 -4.18 -28.19 -12.80
N ALA A 430 -3.84 -29.44 -13.14
CA ALA A 430 -3.40 -30.44 -12.17
C ALA A 430 -2.11 -30.03 -11.44
N ALA A 431 -1.16 -29.42 -12.16
CA ALA A 431 0.08 -28.92 -11.56
C ALA A 431 -0.17 -27.73 -10.62
N ILE A 432 -1.11 -26.84 -10.95
CA ILE A 432 -1.54 -25.72 -10.11
C ILE A 432 -2.17 -26.26 -8.82
N GLN A 433 -3.14 -27.17 -8.93
CA GLN A 433 -3.81 -27.75 -7.76
C GLN A 433 -2.80 -28.46 -6.85
N LYS A 434 -1.91 -29.27 -7.42
CA LYS A 434 -0.83 -29.92 -6.67
C LYS A 434 0.07 -28.92 -5.93
N ALA A 435 0.36 -27.77 -6.53
CA ALA A 435 1.16 -26.73 -5.88
C ALA A 435 0.41 -26.06 -4.72
N ILE A 436 -0.90 -25.87 -4.85
CA ILE A 436 -1.80 -25.38 -3.79
C ILE A 436 -1.84 -26.39 -2.64
N ASP A 437 -2.14 -27.66 -2.91
CA ASP A 437 -2.22 -28.72 -1.89
C ASP A 437 -0.89 -28.86 -1.12
N LYS A 438 0.24 -28.82 -1.85
CA LYS A 438 1.58 -28.83 -1.24
C LYS A 438 1.87 -27.56 -0.42
N SER A 439 1.30 -26.41 -0.78
CA SER A 439 1.45 -25.18 0.01
C SER A 439 0.76 -25.33 1.37
N GLU A 440 -0.37 -26.02 1.38
CA GLU A 440 -1.20 -26.21 2.57
C GLU A 440 -0.61 -27.29 3.49
N SER A 441 0.00 -28.34 2.92
CA SER A 441 0.67 -29.39 3.68
C SER A 441 1.78 -28.85 4.62
N THR A 442 1.82 -29.35 5.85
CA THR A 442 2.83 -29.05 6.88
C THR A 442 4.12 -29.87 6.73
N VAL A 443 4.19 -30.77 5.75
CA VAL A 443 5.32 -31.68 5.56
C VAL A 443 6.48 -30.95 4.89
N ALA A 444 7.64 -30.95 5.56
CA ALA A 444 8.88 -30.39 5.02
C ALA A 444 9.31 -31.15 3.75
N PRO A 445 9.48 -30.49 2.60
CA PRO A 445 9.91 -31.17 1.38
C PRO A 445 11.43 -31.35 1.35
N THR A 446 11.86 -32.50 0.85
CA THR A 446 13.24 -32.91 0.59
C THR A 446 13.96 -31.97 -0.39
N LYS A 447 15.20 -31.60 -0.05
CA LYS A 447 16.09 -30.79 -0.91
C LYS A 447 16.31 -31.50 -2.25
N LYS A 448 15.99 -30.84 -3.37
CA LYS A 448 16.52 -31.18 -4.70
C LYS A 448 17.68 -30.24 -5.07
N PRO A 449 18.59 -30.66 -5.97
CA PRO A 449 19.84 -29.95 -6.24
C PRO A 449 19.61 -28.56 -6.83
N LYS A 450 20.56 -27.65 -6.56
CA LYS A 450 20.67 -26.33 -7.20
C LYS A 450 20.98 -26.50 -8.68
N ASP A 451 20.12 -25.97 -9.52
CA ASP A 451 20.45 -25.63 -10.91
C ASP A 451 20.69 -24.12 -10.93
N ASP A 452 21.91 -23.70 -11.29
CA ASP A 452 22.33 -22.29 -11.31
C ASP A 452 22.04 -21.62 -12.68
N SER A 453 21.25 -22.27 -13.54
CA SER A 453 20.80 -21.67 -14.80
C SER A 453 19.74 -20.57 -14.55
N GLY A 454 19.71 -19.53 -15.40
CA GLY A 454 18.75 -18.41 -15.31
C GLY A 454 17.27 -18.82 -15.36
N ASN A 455 16.96 -20.09 -15.65
CA ASN A 455 15.63 -20.68 -15.64
C ASN A 455 15.25 -21.39 -14.32
N ALA A 456 16.13 -21.44 -13.32
CA ALA A 456 15.88 -22.10 -12.04
C ALA A 456 14.58 -21.63 -11.36
N ALA A 457 14.32 -20.31 -11.38
CA ALA A 457 13.11 -19.71 -10.83
C ALA A 457 11.82 -20.17 -11.52
N ASN A 458 11.89 -20.71 -12.75
CA ASN A 458 10.75 -21.25 -13.50
C ASN A 458 10.55 -22.76 -13.31
N GLN A 459 11.57 -23.47 -12.86
CA GLN A 459 11.57 -24.94 -12.76
C GLN A 459 11.47 -25.43 -11.30
N THR A 460 11.72 -24.54 -10.34
CA THR A 460 11.66 -24.83 -8.90
C THR A 460 10.25 -24.75 -8.32
N ASP A 461 9.98 -25.58 -7.31
CA ASP A 461 8.84 -25.43 -6.40
C ASP A 461 9.14 -24.41 -5.26
N ASP A 462 10.41 -24.01 -5.09
CA ASP A 462 10.91 -23.07 -4.07
C ASP A 462 11.49 -21.82 -4.73
N LEU A 463 10.71 -20.75 -4.78
CA LEU A 463 11.12 -19.53 -5.48
C LEU A 463 12.29 -18.85 -4.75
N GLN A 464 12.29 -18.83 -3.41
CA GLN A 464 13.36 -18.18 -2.66
C GLN A 464 14.71 -18.88 -2.84
N ALA A 465 14.72 -20.20 -2.97
CA ALA A 465 15.96 -20.95 -3.23
C ALA A 465 16.57 -20.67 -4.60
N ALA A 466 15.79 -20.16 -5.56
CA ALA A 466 16.21 -20.01 -6.96
C ALA A 466 16.54 -18.56 -7.39
N CYS A 467 16.45 -17.57 -6.49
CA CYS A 467 16.52 -16.14 -6.85
C CYS A 467 17.87 -15.42 -6.59
#